data_AF-A0A2D7HB05-F1
#
_entry.id   AF-A0A2D7HB05-F1
#
_cell.length_a   1.000
_cell.length_b   1.000
_cell.length_c   1.000
_cell.angle_alpha   90.00
_cell.angle_beta   90.00
_cell.angle_gamma   90.00
#
_symmetry.space_group_name_H-M   'P 1'
#
loop_
_entity.id
_entity.type
_entity.pdbx_description
1 polymer ?
#
loop_
_entity_poly.entity_id
_entity_poly.type
_entity_poly.pdbx_seq_one_letter_code
_entity_poly.pdbx_strand_id
1 'polypeptide(L)'
;MSQQKQVQPAFIRDQGNCLACHATGRTQNVPGYLMRSVFPDGRVQPRYGPGTLLTDSASKFKERWAGWYVTGTHGEMRHMGNNTCEDDNTSFDRETGANCTALNQFIATEKFLSPHCDIVALMVLQHQSQMHNAIAAANYKTRQAVHQAKQMNELLERAPDHLRETAQRRSNTAAERVLQHLLMCDEFKLTDQIIGSSQFTSYFEKIGKRDRRGRSLRDFDLQTRLFRYPCSYLIHSDAFDGLPNLVRIKVLQQLLAVLTGKDIREAYQHLSSETRRAIREILSDTKPEFRKVEAFTTGSTN
;
A
#
# COMPACT_ATOMS: atom_id res chain seq x y z
N MET A 1 -18.64 19.81 -13.54
CA MET A 1 -18.34 19.56 -14.96
C MET A 1 -19.66 19.60 -15.72
N SER A 2 -19.82 20.56 -16.63
CA SER A 2 -20.98 20.59 -17.52
C SER A 2 -20.78 19.54 -18.61
N GLN A 3 -21.62 18.51 -18.65
CA GLN A 3 -21.65 17.58 -19.77
C GLN A 3 -22.43 18.26 -20.91
N GLN A 4 -21.74 18.56 -21.99
CA GLN A 4 -22.41 18.97 -23.23
C GLN A 4 -23.05 17.73 -23.87
N LYS A 5 -24.35 17.80 -24.11
CA LYS A 5 -25.09 16.73 -24.78
C LYS A 5 -24.60 16.64 -26.23
N GLN A 6 -23.79 15.63 -26.55
CA GLN A 6 -23.36 15.34 -27.91
C GLN A 6 -24.18 14.17 -28.48
N VAL A 7 -24.44 14.20 -29.79
CA VAL A 7 -25.21 13.17 -30.53
C VAL A 7 -24.49 11.81 -30.45
N GLN A 8 -23.16 11.82 -30.37
CA GLN A 8 -22.35 10.64 -30.05
C GLN A 8 -21.29 11.02 -29.02
N PRO A 9 -21.08 10.21 -27.96
CA PRO A 9 -20.00 10.44 -27.01
C PRO A 9 -18.64 10.17 -27.67
N ALA A 10 -17.71 11.13 -27.57
CA ALA A 10 -16.32 10.96 -28.01
C ALA A 10 -15.39 10.82 -26.80
N PHE A 11 -14.46 9.87 -26.86
CA PHE A 11 -13.39 9.77 -25.88
C PHE A 11 -12.30 10.81 -26.20
N ILE A 12 -12.25 11.88 -25.43
CA ILE A 12 -11.16 12.85 -25.49
C ILE A 12 -10.08 12.40 -24.50
N ARG A 13 -8.85 12.25 -24.98
CA ARG A 13 -7.72 11.97 -24.10
C ARG A 13 -7.41 13.22 -23.27
N ASP A 14 -7.37 13.04 -21.96
CA ASP A 14 -6.88 14.09 -21.07
C ASP A 14 -5.43 14.44 -21.42
N GLN A 15 -5.13 15.74 -21.47
CA GLN A 15 -3.81 16.26 -21.83
C GLN A 15 -2.86 16.32 -20.62
N GLY A 16 -3.07 15.47 -19.61
CA GLY A 16 -2.19 15.35 -18.45
C GLY A 16 -2.67 16.08 -17.20
N ASN A 17 -3.88 16.66 -17.20
CA ASN A 17 -4.47 17.25 -15.99
C ASN A 17 -4.64 16.21 -14.88
N CYS A 18 -5.04 14.98 -15.24
CA CYS A 18 -5.11 13.87 -14.30
C CYS A 18 -3.72 13.46 -13.81
N LEU A 19 -2.73 13.44 -14.71
CA LEU A 19 -1.36 13.01 -14.39
C LEU A 19 -0.63 14.00 -13.48
N ALA A 20 -1.00 15.29 -13.50
CA ALA A 20 -0.47 16.32 -12.61
C ALA A 20 -0.62 15.97 -11.11
N CYS A 21 -1.64 15.18 -10.75
CA CYS A 21 -1.85 14.68 -9.40
C CYS A 21 -1.56 13.17 -9.26
N HIS A 22 -1.88 12.38 -10.29
CA HIS A 22 -1.84 10.92 -10.22
C HIS A 22 -0.54 10.26 -10.71
N ALA A 23 0.41 11.01 -11.27
CA ALA A 23 1.72 10.49 -11.70
C ALA A 23 2.87 11.34 -11.13
N THR A 24 2.89 11.49 -9.80
CA THR A 24 3.85 12.34 -9.07
C THR A 24 4.68 11.52 -8.10
N GLY A 25 5.62 12.15 -7.38
CA GLY A 25 6.35 11.49 -6.30
C GLY A 25 5.44 10.85 -5.24
N ARG A 26 4.23 11.38 -5.04
CA ARG A 26 3.23 10.87 -4.08
C ARG A 26 2.63 9.52 -4.50
N THR A 27 2.70 9.20 -5.78
CA THR A 27 2.25 7.92 -6.35
C THR A 27 3.43 7.10 -6.87
N GLN A 28 4.63 7.33 -6.32
CA GLN A 28 5.87 6.64 -6.70
C GLN A 28 6.26 6.84 -8.18
N ASN A 29 5.86 7.97 -8.75
CA ASN A 29 6.06 8.36 -10.16
C ASN A 29 5.41 7.39 -11.16
N VAL A 30 4.27 6.80 -10.79
CA VAL A 30 3.39 6.06 -11.71
C VAL A 30 1.96 6.60 -11.63
N PRO A 31 1.15 6.46 -12.70
CA PRO A 31 -0.29 6.64 -12.64
C PRO A 31 -0.88 5.71 -11.56
N GLY A 32 -1.14 6.25 -10.38
CA GLY A 32 -1.33 5.44 -9.17
C GLY A 32 -2.39 5.97 -8.21
N TYR A 33 -2.61 5.19 -7.17
CA TYR A 33 -3.54 5.50 -6.09
C TYR A 33 -2.96 6.58 -5.19
N LEU A 34 -3.82 7.47 -4.72
CA LEU A 34 -3.44 8.61 -3.89
C LEU A 34 -4.47 8.78 -2.78
N MET A 35 -3.98 8.83 -1.54
CA MET A 35 -4.78 9.17 -0.37
C MET A 35 -4.11 10.35 0.33
N ARG A 36 -4.87 11.41 0.60
CA ARG A 36 -4.35 12.68 1.12
C ARG A 36 -5.18 13.18 2.27
N SER A 37 -4.48 13.75 3.24
CA SER A 37 -5.02 14.69 4.20
C SER A 37 -4.98 16.09 3.59
N VAL A 38 -6.14 16.72 3.48
CA VAL A 38 -6.33 18.12 3.10
C VAL A 38 -6.89 18.89 4.29
N PHE A 39 -6.65 20.19 4.40
CA PHE A 39 -7.18 21.01 5.49
C PHE A 39 -8.52 21.62 5.05
N PRO A 40 -9.69 21.02 5.37
CA PRO A 40 -10.97 21.53 4.91
C PRO A 40 -11.38 22.78 5.71
N ASP A 41 -11.95 23.78 5.06
CA ASP A 41 -12.64 24.88 5.75
C ASP A 41 -14.03 24.44 6.29
N GLY A 42 -14.74 25.35 6.96
CA GLY A 42 -16.11 25.08 7.44
C GLY A 42 -17.14 24.79 6.34
N ARG A 43 -16.81 24.99 5.06
CA ARG A 43 -17.60 24.60 3.88
C ARG A 43 -17.08 23.32 3.23
N VAL A 44 -16.17 22.61 3.91
CA VAL A 44 -15.54 21.37 3.47
C VAL A 44 -14.75 21.55 2.17
N GLN A 45 -14.28 22.77 1.88
CA GLN A 45 -13.40 23.05 0.75
C GLN A 45 -11.94 22.93 1.18
N PRO A 46 -11.08 22.26 0.38
CA PRO A 46 -9.68 22.10 0.73
C PRO A 46 -8.94 23.44 0.65
N ARG A 47 -8.32 23.85 1.75
CA ARG A 47 -7.35 24.94 1.77
C ARG A 47 -5.98 24.41 1.36
N TYR A 48 -5.44 24.95 0.27
CA TYR A 48 -4.14 24.50 -0.27
C TYR A 48 -2.94 25.28 0.28
N GLY A 49 -3.15 26.42 0.95
CA GLY A 49 -2.09 27.25 1.54
C GLY A 49 -1.14 26.48 2.47
N PRO A 50 -1.67 25.70 3.45
CA PRO A 50 -0.86 24.83 4.32
C PRO A 50 -0.26 23.59 3.61
N GLY A 51 -0.52 23.41 2.32
CA GLY A 51 -0.20 22.20 1.58
C GLY A 51 -1.13 21.03 1.91
N THR A 52 -0.71 19.83 1.56
CA THR A 52 -1.46 18.59 1.82
C THR A 52 -0.49 17.47 2.17
N LEU A 53 -0.92 16.55 3.02
CA LEU A 53 -0.08 15.45 3.47
C LEU A 53 -0.46 14.18 2.71
N LEU A 54 0.54 13.45 2.22
CA LEU A 54 0.32 12.07 1.78
C LEU A 54 -0.10 11.26 3.00
N THR A 55 -1.08 10.38 2.82
CA THR A 55 -1.61 9.55 3.91
C THR A 55 -1.41 8.10 3.53
N ASP A 56 -0.44 7.46 4.18
CA ASP A 56 -0.07 6.06 3.99
C ASP A 56 0.23 5.35 5.33
N SER A 57 0.73 4.11 5.27
CA SER A 57 1.06 3.31 6.45
C SER A 57 2.19 3.89 7.30
N ALA A 58 3.10 4.68 6.70
CA ALA A 58 4.25 5.27 7.39
C ALA A 58 3.94 6.64 8.01
N SER A 59 2.91 7.31 7.48
CA SER A 59 2.45 8.62 7.97
C SER A 59 2.15 8.60 9.46
N LYS A 60 2.55 9.63 10.21
CA LYS A 60 2.22 9.72 11.65
C LYS A 60 0.71 9.75 11.83
N PHE A 61 0.18 9.11 12.86
CA PHE A 61 -1.28 9.03 13.08
C PHE A 61 -1.96 10.42 13.09
N LYS A 62 -1.30 11.42 13.70
CA LYS A 62 -1.74 12.83 13.79
C LYS A 62 -1.81 13.61 12.48
N GLU A 63 -1.30 13.04 11.40
CA GLU A 63 -1.29 13.62 10.06
C GLU A 63 -2.32 12.97 9.13
N ARG A 64 -3.03 11.94 9.61
CA ARG A 64 -3.95 11.13 8.79
C ARG A 64 -5.36 11.71 8.75
N TRP A 65 -6.03 11.51 7.61
CA TRP A 65 -7.46 11.66 7.38
C TRP A 65 -8.06 13.07 7.45
N ALA A 66 -7.26 14.12 7.33
CA ALA A 66 -7.82 15.47 7.23
C ALA A 66 -8.71 15.60 5.96
N GLY A 67 -9.92 16.10 6.09
CA GLY A 67 -10.91 16.12 5.00
C GLY A 67 -11.63 14.79 4.76
N TRP A 68 -11.50 13.83 5.68
CA TRP A 68 -12.24 12.57 5.66
C TRP A 68 -13.12 12.46 6.92
N TYR A 69 -14.26 11.80 6.77
CA TYR A 69 -14.94 11.21 7.92
C TYR A 69 -14.19 9.96 8.37
N VAL A 70 -14.16 9.69 9.67
CA VAL A 70 -13.51 8.53 10.29
C VAL A 70 -14.39 8.03 11.43
N THR A 71 -14.61 6.73 11.49
CA THR A 71 -15.35 6.09 12.58
C THR A 71 -14.59 4.92 13.17
N GLY A 72 -14.68 4.75 14.48
CA GLY A 72 -13.93 3.78 15.27
C GLY A 72 -13.19 4.47 16.41
N THR A 73 -12.58 3.67 17.28
CA THR A 73 -11.79 4.17 18.42
C THR A 73 -10.31 3.86 18.22
N HIS A 74 -9.46 4.71 18.76
CA HIS A 74 -8.00 4.66 18.63
C HIS A 74 -7.29 5.16 19.92
N GLY A 75 -8.00 5.13 21.05
CA GLY A 75 -7.52 5.52 22.37
C GLY A 75 -6.93 6.93 22.40
N GLU A 76 -5.72 7.06 22.93
CA GLU A 76 -5.01 8.34 23.09
C GLU A 76 -4.30 8.84 21.82
N MET A 77 -4.23 8.02 20.77
CA MET A 77 -3.76 8.53 19.47
C MET A 77 -4.72 9.61 18.95
N ARG A 78 -4.23 10.49 18.08
CA ARG A 78 -5.04 11.57 17.48
C ARG A 78 -4.81 11.63 15.99
N HIS A 79 -5.86 11.94 15.23
CA HIS A 79 -5.85 12.10 13.78
C HIS A 79 -6.62 13.35 13.37
N MET A 80 -6.62 13.69 12.08
CA MET A 80 -7.26 14.91 11.57
C MET A 80 -8.67 14.69 10.98
N GLY A 81 -9.16 13.45 10.94
CA GLY A 81 -10.52 13.14 10.50
C GLY A 81 -11.60 13.82 11.35
N ASN A 82 -12.80 13.96 10.77
CA ASN A 82 -14.00 14.54 11.39
C ASN A 82 -13.91 16.01 11.84
N ASN A 83 -12.87 16.75 11.44
CA ASN A 83 -12.68 18.14 11.84
C ASN A 83 -12.49 19.06 10.63
N THR A 84 -12.78 20.34 10.85
CA THR A 84 -12.53 21.44 9.90
C THR A 84 -11.58 22.47 10.50
N CYS A 85 -10.91 23.23 9.64
CA CYS A 85 -10.09 24.38 10.01
C CYS A 85 -10.91 25.67 9.88
N GLU A 86 -10.91 26.51 10.90
CA GLU A 86 -11.48 27.86 10.80
C GLU A 86 -10.50 28.84 10.12
N ASP A 87 -9.20 28.67 10.36
CA ASP A 87 -8.13 29.57 9.91
C ASP A 87 -7.07 28.88 9.03
N ASP A 88 -6.22 29.69 8.39
CA ASP A 88 -5.04 29.22 7.62
C ASP A 88 -3.86 28.78 8.52
N ASN A 89 -4.05 28.78 9.85
CA ASN A 89 -3.06 28.30 10.80
C ASN A 89 -2.98 26.77 10.81
N THR A 90 -1.78 26.23 11.10
CA THR A 90 -1.53 24.78 11.21
C THR A 90 -2.09 24.15 12.49
N SER A 91 -2.61 24.99 13.40
CA SER A 91 -3.36 24.58 14.59
C SER A 91 -4.66 23.90 14.17
N PHE A 92 -4.65 22.58 14.17
CA PHE A 92 -5.78 21.74 13.78
C PHE A 92 -6.31 21.02 15.02
N ASP A 93 -7.58 21.24 15.36
CA ASP A 93 -8.24 20.50 16.44
C ASP A 93 -8.33 19.02 16.09
N ARG A 94 -7.84 18.17 17.00
CA ARG A 94 -7.83 16.71 16.84
C ARG A 94 -8.62 16.02 17.94
N GLU A 95 -9.16 16.75 18.91
CA GLU A 95 -9.89 16.21 20.04
C GLU A 95 -11.37 16.02 19.69
N THR A 96 -12.02 17.04 19.14
CA THR A 96 -13.49 17.02 18.90
C THR A 96 -13.93 15.85 18.02
N GLY A 97 -13.14 15.53 16.99
CA GLY A 97 -13.40 14.43 16.07
C GLY A 97 -12.81 13.05 16.45
N ALA A 98 -12.12 12.94 17.59
CA ALA A 98 -11.46 11.70 18.03
C ALA A 98 -12.48 10.65 18.51
N ASN A 99 -12.13 9.36 18.36
CA ASN A 99 -12.92 8.23 18.88
C ASN A 99 -14.41 8.26 18.48
N CYS A 100 -14.73 8.86 17.33
CA CYS A 100 -16.10 9.00 16.85
C CYS A 100 -16.64 7.64 16.37
N THR A 101 -17.80 7.21 16.85
CA THR A 101 -18.39 5.90 16.48
C THR A 101 -19.56 6.01 15.50
N ALA A 102 -20.10 7.21 15.28
CA ALA A 102 -21.26 7.45 14.43
C ALA A 102 -21.17 8.78 13.66
N LEU A 103 -21.54 8.75 12.37
CA LEU A 103 -21.48 9.93 11.49
C LEU A 103 -22.79 10.73 11.38
N ASN A 104 -23.86 10.28 12.05
CA ASN A 104 -25.18 10.93 11.99
C ASN A 104 -25.17 12.37 12.50
N GLN A 105 -24.19 12.75 13.33
CA GLN A 105 -23.98 14.14 13.76
C GLN A 105 -23.37 15.04 12.67
N PHE A 106 -22.76 14.47 11.64
CA PHE A 106 -22.12 15.22 10.55
C PHE A 106 -22.92 15.18 9.25
N ILE A 107 -23.54 14.03 8.94
CA ILE A 107 -24.22 13.79 7.67
C ILE A 107 -25.45 12.89 7.85
N ALA A 108 -26.38 13.01 6.90
CA ALA A 108 -27.49 12.09 6.69
C ALA A 108 -26.98 10.73 6.17
N THR A 109 -26.67 9.79 7.07
CA THR A 109 -26.02 8.51 6.75
C THR A 109 -26.89 7.56 5.95
N GLU A 110 -28.22 7.70 6.01
CA GLU A 110 -29.20 6.91 5.26
C GLU A 110 -29.09 7.08 3.74
N LYS A 111 -28.37 8.10 3.28
CA LYS A 111 -28.10 8.34 1.85
C LYS A 111 -26.92 7.52 1.31
N PHE A 112 -26.20 6.79 2.17
CA PHE A 112 -25.01 6.03 1.81
C PHE A 112 -25.21 4.53 2.06
N LEU A 113 -24.44 3.70 1.35
CA LEU A 113 -24.50 2.23 1.47
C LEU A 113 -24.05 1.71 2.84
N SER A 114 -23.32 2.54 3.60
CA SER A 114 -22.85 2.25 4.95
C SER A 114 -22.86 3.54 5.75
N PRO A 115 -23.28 3.51 7.03
CA PRO A 115 -23.20 4.67 7.92
C PRO A 115 -21.79 4.89 8.50
N HIS A 116 -20.81 4.06 8.13
CA HIS A 116 -19.46 4.06 8.68
C HIS A 116 -18.42 4.47 7.64
N CYS A 117 -17.40 5.19 8.10
CA CYS A 117 -16.10 5.31 7.44
C CYS A 117 -15.04 4.67 8.35
N ASP A 118 -14.96 3.34 8.32
CA ASP A 118 -14.26 2.54 9.32
C ASP A 118 -12.73 2.81 9.34
N ILE A 119 -12.18 3.10 10.52
CA ILE A 119 -10.77 3.43 10.72
C ILE A 119 -9.82 2.30 10.30
N VAL A 120 -10.19 1.04 10.54
CA VAL A 120 -9.41 -0.13 10.14
C VAL A 120 -9.44 -0.26 8.61
N ALA A 121 -10.61 -0.04 7.99
CA ALA A 121 -10.72 -0.04 6.53
C ALA A 121 -9.86 1.06 5.89
N LEU A 122 -9.81 2.25 6.48
CA LEU A 122 -8.96 3.34 6.01
C LEU A 122 -7.46 3.01 6.14
N MET A 123 -7.04 2.34 7.21
CA MET A 123 -5.65 1.88 7.36
C MET A 123 -5.28 0.81 6.33
N VAL A 124 -6.18 -0.12 6.04
CA VAL A 124 -5.99 -1.09 4.96
C VAL A 124 -5.89 -0.39 3.61
N LEU A 125 -6.75 0.59 3.33
CA LEU A 125 -6.72 1.36 2.09
C LEU A 125 -5.39 2.12 1.91
N GLN A 126 -4.88 2.75 2.97
CA GLN A 126 -3.56 3.40 2.98
C GLN A 126 -2.46 2.43 2.53
N HIS A 127 -2.41 1.25 3.14
CA HIS A 127 -1.45 0.20 2.77
C HIS A 127 -1.63 -0.28 1.32
N GLN A 128 -2.88 -0.55 0.91
CA GLN A 128 -3.18 -0.99 -0.45
C GLN A 128 -2.70 0.02 -1.50
N SER A 129 -2.92 1.31 -1.25
CA SER A 129 -2.55 2.37 -2.18
C SER A 129 -1.04 2.34 -2.49
N GLN A 130 -0.19 2.31 -1.45
CA GLN A 130 1.26 2.31 -1.64
C GLN A 130 1.79 0.99 -2.16
N MET A 131 1.25 -0.14 -1.72
CA MET A 131 1.69 -1.44 -2.23
C MET A 131 1.33 -1.60 -3.73
N HIS A 132 0.14 -1.19 -4.16
CA HIS A 132 -0.22 -1.21 -5.57
C HIS A 132 0.64 -0.24 -6.40
N ASN A 133 0.95 0.94 -5.88
CA ASN A 133 1.87 1.88 -6.54
C ASN A 133 3.27 1.26 -6.71
N ALA A 134 3.78 0.55 -5.69
CA ALA A 134 5.07 -0.13 -5.77
C ALA A 134 5.09 -1.24 -6.82
N ILE A 135 4.03 -2.06 -6.86
CA ILE A 135 3.85 -3.11 -7.88
C ILE A 135 3.81 -2.48 -9.28
N ALA A 136 3.00 -1.43 -9.48
CA ALA A 136 2.89 -0.74 -10.76
C ALA A 136 4.25 -0.12 -11.18
N ALA A 137 4.93 0.55 -10.26
CA ALA A 137 6.25 1.13 -10.50
C ALA A 137 7.29 0.07 -10.90
N ALA A 138 7.29 -1.09 -10.25
CA ALA A 138 8.15 -2.20 -10.63
C ALA A 138 7.82 -2.74 -12.02
N ASN A 139 6.52 -2.89 -12.33
CA ASN A 139 6.05 -3.34 -13.63
C ASN A 139 6.54 -2.42 -14.77
N TYR A 140 6.29 -1.10 -14.65
CA TYR A 140 6.73 -0.10 -15.61
C TYR A 140 8.26 -0.10 -15.77
N LYS A 141 8.99 -0.01 -14.65
CA LYS A 141 10.46 0.08 -14.66
C LYS A 141 11.09 -1.15 -15.31
N THR A 142 10.61 -2.35 -15.00
CA THR A 142 11.14 -3.59 -15.56
C THR A 142 10.80 -3.73 -17.04
N ARG A 143 9.56 -3.46 -17.46
CA ARG A 143 9.19 -3.51 -18.89
C ARG A 143 9.99 -2.51 -19.72
N GLN A 144 10.15 -1.28 -19.22
CA GLN A 144 10.97 -0.27 -19.89
C GLN A 144 12.44 -0.70 -19.98
N ALA A 145 13.00 -1.24 -18.89
CA ALA A 145 14.38 -1.72 -18.87
C ALA A 145 14.63 -2.87 -19.86
N VAL A 146 13.70 -3.84 -19.93
CA VAL A 146 13.78 -4.97 -20.87
C VAL A 146 13.66 -4.47 -22.30
N HIS A 147 12.71 -3.58 -22.58
CA HIS A 147 12.53 -3.00 -23.92
C HIS A 147 13.77 -2.23 -24.39
N GLN A 148 14.33 -1.37 -23.55
CA GLN A 148 15.55 -0.62 -23.86
C GLN A 148 16.77 -1.53 -24.01
N ALA A 149 16.85 -2.61 -23.22
CA ALA A 149 17.90 -3.61 -23.38
C ALA A 149 17.82 -4.32 -24.73
N LYS A 150 16.60 -4.68 -25.18
CA LYS A 150 16.37 -5.28 -26.50
C LYS A 150 16.81 -4.35 -27.64
N GLN A 151 16.35 -3.10 -27.64
CA GLN A 151 16.75 -2.10 -28.65
C GLN A 151 18.27 -1.95 -28.73
N MET A 152 18.95 -1.92 -27.57
CA MET A 152 20.40 -1.76 -27.55
C MET A 152 21.14 -3.05 -27.88
N ASN A 153 20.55 -4.23 -27.67
CA ASN A 153 21.11 -5.49 -28.15
C ASN A 153 21.06 -5.56 -29.68
N GLU A 154 19.96 -5.10 -30.29
CA GLU A 154 19.85 -4.98 -31.75
C GLU A 154 20.93 -4.05 -32.31
N LEU A 155 21.13 -2.86 -31.71
CA LEU A 155 22.16 -1.90 -32.14
C LEU A 155 23.61 -2.42 -31.98
N LEU A 156 23.86 -3.34 -31.06
CA LEU A 156 25.19 -3.92 -30.82
C LEU A 156 25.34 -5.34 -31.37
N GLU A 157 24.40 -5.79 -32.22
CA GLU A 157 24.40 -7.13 -32.84
C GLU A 157 24.52 -8.28 -31.82
N ARG A 158 23.84 -8.14 -30.68
CA ARG A 158 23.79 -9.16 -29.61
C ARG A 158 22.49 -9.94 -29.64
N ALA A 159 22.50 -11.11 -29.01
CA ALA A 159 21.29 -11.92 -28.82
C ALA A 159 20.16 -11.08 -28.18
N PRO A 160 18.91 -11.16 -28.68
CA PRO A 160 17.78 -10.37 -28.17
C PRO A 160 17.54 -10.53 -26.67
N ASP A 161 17.73 -11.75 -26.15
CA ASP A 161 17.51 -12.11 -24.74
C ASP A 161 18.73 -11.83 -23.84
N HIS A 162 19.80 -11.22 -24.37
CA HIS A 162 20.96 -10.85 -23.58
C HIS A 162 20.58 -9.83 -22.51
N LEU A 163 20.51 -10.30 -21.26
CA LEU A 163 20.08 -9.49 -20.14
C LEU A 163 21.24 -8.62 -19.65
N ARG A 164 21.16 -7.32 -19.96
CA ARG A 164 22.19 -6.35 -19.60
C ARG A 164 22.25 -6.12 -18.10
N GLU A 165 23.45 -5.88 -17.59
CA GLU A 165 23.69 -5.54 -16.18
C GLU A 165 22.86 -4.33 -15.74
N THR A 166 22.68 -3.33 -16.62
CA THR A 166 21.84 -2.15 -16.35
C THR A 166 20.36 -2.50 -16.15
N ALA A 167 19.81 -3.42 -16.94
CA ALA A 167 18.44 -3.91 -16.80
C ALA A 167 18.28 -4.76 -15.53
N GLN A 168 19.28 -5.57 -15.20
CA GLN A 168 19.32 -6.33 -13.95
C GLN A 168 19.32 -5.42 -12.73
N ARG A 169 20.18 -4.40 -12.71
CA ARG A 169 20.28 -3.43 -11.60
C ARG A 169 18.97 -2.68 -11.38
N ARG A 170 18.35 -2.19 -12.47
CA ARG A 170 17.04 -1.51 -12.40
C ARG A 170 15.95 -2.42 -11.86
N SER A 171 15.94 -3.69 -12.26
CA SER A 171 14.99 -4.69 -11.77
C SER A 171 15.24 -5.02 -10.29
N ASN A 172 16.49 -5.08 -9.84
CA ASN A 172 16.83 -5.30 -8.43
C ASN A 172 16.34 -4.15 -7.55
N THR A 173 16.58 -2.89 -7.94
CA THR A 173 16.08 -1.71 -7.21
C THR A 173 14.54 -1.65 -7.22
N ALA A 174 13.90 -2.09 -8.30
CA ALA A 174 12.44 -2.20 -8.35
C ALA A 174 11.92 -3.29 -7.39
N ALA A 175 12.58 -4.44 -7.37
CA ALA A 175 12.24 -5.55 -6.46
C ALA A 175 12.39 -5.14 -4.99
N GLU A 176 13.47 -4.45 -4.65
CA GLU A 176 13.73 -3.99 -3.28
C GLU A 176 12.64 -3.03 -2.79
N ARG A 177 12.21 -2.07 -3.61
CA ARG A 177 11.10 -1.16 -3.27
C ARG A 177 9.80 -1.92 -3.03
N VAL A 178 9.46 -2.87 -3.90
CA VAL A 178 8.29 -3.72 -3.70
C VAL A 178 8.42 -4.51 -2.40
N LEU A 179 9.60 -5.03 -2.09
CA LEU A 179 9.86 -5.80 -0.88
C LEU A 179 9.71 -4.96 0.40
N GLN A 180 10.18 -3.71 0.40
CA GLN A 180 10.02 -2.79 1.55
C GLN A 180 8.55 -2.52 1.86
N HIS A 181 7.73 -2.24 0.84
CA HIS A 181 6.28 -2.10 1.01
C HIS A 181 5.60 -3.43 1.37
N LEU A 182 6.08 -4.54 0.79
CA LEU A 182 5.56 -5.86 1.09
C LEU A 182 5.78 -6.22 2.55
N LEU A 183 6.93 -5.89 3.13
CA LEU A 183 7.28 -6.18 4.53
C LEU A 183 6.96 -5.04 5.50
N MET A 184 6.28 -3.99 5.01
CA MET A 184 5.80 -2.87 5.82
C MET A 184 6.90 -2.25 6.70
N CYS A 185 8.11 -2.07 6.13
CA CYS A 185 9.31 -1.66 6.87
C CYS A 185 9.15 -0.33 7.63
N ASP A 186 8.46 0.63 7.03
CA ASP A 186 8.28 1.98 7.59
C ASP A 186 6.92 2.17 8.26
N GLU A 187 6.19 1.10 8.57
CA GLU A 187 4.87 1.19 9.19
C GLU A 187 4.92 1.95 10.53
N PHE A 188 4.00 2.89 10.69
CA PHE A 188 3.81 3.59 11.95
C PHE A 188 3.41 2.60 13.05
N LYS A 189 4.18 2.57 14.14
CA LYS A 189 3.87 1.75 15.32
C LYS A 189 2.70 2.36 16.08
N LEU A 190 1.63 1.59 16.24
CA LEU A 190 0.47 2.00 17.02
C LEU A 190 0.88 2.11 18.49
N THR A 191 0.41 3.16 19.16
CA THR A 191 0.64 3.39 20.59
C THR A 191 -0.58 3.09 21.44
N ASP A 192 -1.70 2.73 20.81
CA ASP A 192 -2.96 2.38 21.46
C ASP A 192 -3.80 1.46 20.56
N GLN A 193 -4.81 0.82 21.14
CA GLN A 193 -5.68 -0.11 20.44
C GLN A 193 -6.60 0.61 19.45
N ILE A 194 -6.73 0.03 18.25
CA ILE A 194 -7.68 0.45 17.23
C ILE A 194 -8.85 -0.51 17.17
N ILE A 195 -10.07 0.03 17.20
CA ILE A 195 -11.30 -0.74 17.09
C ILE A 195 -12.13 -0.13 15.94
N GLY A 196 -12.41 -0.96 14.93
CA GLY A 196 -13.27 -0.60 13.80
C GLY A 196 -14.72 -0.40 14.25
N SER A 197 -15.48 0.38 13.47
CA SER A 197 -16.89 0.69 13.73
C SER A 197 -17.86 -0.21 12.95
N SER A 198 -17.35 -1.05 12.05
CA SER A 198 -18.12 -1.89 11.14
C SER A 198 -17.70 -3.37 11.20
N GLN A 199 -18.34 -4.22 10.38
CA GLN A 199 -17.95 -5.63 10.21
C GLN A 199 -16.70 -5.83 9.35
N PHE A 200 -16.01 -4.75 8.96
CA PHE A 200 -14.87 -4.82 8.05
C PHE A 200 -13.77 -5.77 8.55
N THR A 201 -13.38 -5.67 9.82
CA THR A 201 -12.31 -6.49 10.42
C THR A 201 -12.60 -7.98 10.26
N SER A 202 -13.78 -8.43 10.70
CA SER A 202 -14.16 -9.85 10.66
C SER A 202 -14.31 -10.37 9.23
N TYR A 203 -14.90 -9.57 8.32
CA TYR A 203 -15.01 -9.92 6.92
C TYR A 203 -13.63 -10.04 6.25
N PHE A 204 -12.74 -9.08 6.51
CA PHE A 204 -11.43 -9.02 5.89
C PHE A 204 -10.54 -10.20 6.29
N GLU A 205 -10.56 -10.61 7.57
CA GLU A 205 -9.85 -11.79 8.05
C GLU A 205 -10.42 -13.10 7.49
N LYS A 206 -11.76 -13.18 7.38
CA LYS A 206 -12.46 -14.37 6.89
C LYS A 206 -12.09 -14.73 5.45
N ILE A 207 -11.87 -13.74 4.59
CA ILE A 207 -11.48 -13.96 3.18
C ILE A 207 -9.97 -14.18 2.98
N GLY A 208 -9.19 -14.23 4.06
CA GLY A 208 -7.76 -14.49 4.01
C GLY A 208 -7.43 -15.93 3.59
N LYS A 209 -6.36 -16.10 2.81
CA LYS A 209 -5.78 -17.43 2.56
C LYS A 209 -5.12 -17.92 3.84
N ARG A 210 -5.57 -19.08 4.32
CA ARG A 210 -5.12 -19.69 5.58
C ARG A 210 -4.04 -20.74 5.29
N ASP A 211 -3.02 -20.78 6.12
CA ASP A 211 -2.04 -21.87 6.12
C ASP A 211 -2.60 -23.11 6.84
N ARG A 212 -1.82 -24.19 6.92
CA ARG A 212 -2.24 -25.43 7.61
C ARG A 212 -2.48 -25.27 9.11
N ARG A 213 -2.01 -24.18 9.72
CA ARG A 213 -2.21 -23.84 11.13
C ARG A 213 -3.32 -22.80 11.33
N GLY A 214 -4.04 -22.43 10.27
CA GLY A 214 -5.13 -21.45 10.32
C GLY A 214 -4.67 -19.98 10.37
N ARG A 215 -3.40 -19.68 10.15
CA ARG A 215 -2.86 -18.31 10.13
C ARG A 215 -3.00 -17.69 8.74
N SER A 216 -3.16 -16.37 8.67
CA SER A 216 -3.32 -15.63 7.41
C SER A 216 -2.57 -14.31 7.43
N LEU A 217 -2.05 -13.87 6.28
CA LEU A 217 -1.49 -12.52 6.10
C LEU A 217 -2.53 -11.39 6.25
N ARG A 218 -3.81 -11.74 6.39
CA ARG A 218 -4.90 -10.80 6.67
C ARG A 218 -5.25 -10.71 8.15
N ASP A 219 -4.67 -11.55 9.01
CA ASP A 219 -4.94 -11.50 10.44
C ASP A 219 -4.43 -10.18 11.01
N PHE A 220 -5.30 -9.46 11.72
CA PHE A 220 -4.96 -8.17 12.29
C PHE A 220 -4.27 -8.28 13.65
N ASP A 221 -3.52 -7.24 13.99
CA ASP A 221 -3.00 -7.00 15.34
C ASP A 221 -3.81 -5.90 16.03
N LEU A 222 -3.94 -4.73 15.37
CA LEU A 222 -4.63 -3.51 15.82
C LEU A 222 -4.22 -2.97 17.20
N GLN A 223 -3.13 -3.47 17.79
CA GLN A 223 -2.62 -3.00 19.08
C GLN A 223 -1.31 -2.26 18.91
N THR A 224 -0.39 -2.83 18.12
CA THR A 224 0.95 -2.30 17.86
C THR A 224 1.21 -2.03 16.37
N ARG A 225 0.41 -2.63 15.48
CA ARG A 225 0.50 -2.53 14.01
C ARG A 225 -0.82 -2.91 13.35
N LEU A 226 -0.91 -2.77 12.02
CA LEU A 226 -2.08 -3.18 11.26
C LEU A 226 -2.24 -4.71 11.24
N PHE A 227 -1.31 -5.42 10.60
CA PHE A 227 -1.38 -6.89 10.46
C PHE A 227 -0.49 -7.61 11.47
N ARG A 228 -0.98 -8.73 12.01
CA ARG A 228 -0.24 -9.60 12.93
C ARG A 228 1.06 -10.13 12.30
N TYR A 229 1.02 -10.41 11.01
CA TYR A 229 2.18 -10.78 10.21
C TYR A 229 2.47 -9.63 9.24
N PRO A 230 3.51 -8.81 9.45
CA PRO A 230 3.85 -7.64 8.63
C PRO A 230 4.42 -8.07 7.26
N CYS A 231 3.59 -8.76 6.49
CA CYS A 231 3.79 -9.11 5.10
C CYS A 231 2.45 -8.93 4.38
N SER A 232 2.43 -8.00 3.43
CA SER A 232 1.23 -7.59 2.71
C SER A 232 0.53 -8.78 2.05
N TYR A 233 -0.76 -8.95 2.36
CA TYR A 233 -1.63 -9.92 1.71
C TYR A 233 -1.73 -9.72 0.18
N LEU A 234 -1.35 -8.54 -0.34
CA LEU A 234 -1.34 -8.25 -1.77
C LEU A 234 -0.29 -9.05 -2.56
N ILE A 235 0.61 -9.78 -1.89
CA ILE A 235 1.41 -10.83 -2.55
C ILE A 235 0.52 -11.89 -3.23
N HIS A 236 -0.73 -12.04 -2.79
CA HIS A 236 -1.73 -12.94 -3.38
C HIS A 236 -2.61 -12.26 -4.44
N SER A 237 -2.34 -11.01 -4.81
CA SER A 237 -3.14 -10.27 -5.79
C SER A 237 -2.71 -10.58 -7.22
N ASP A 238 -3.65 -10.46 -8.16
CA ASP A 238 -3.38 -10.56 -9.60
C ASP A 238 -2.38 -9.50 -10.07
N ALA A 239 -2.34 -8.32 -9.41
CA ALA A 239 -1.37 -7.28 -9.72
C ALA A 239 0.07 -7.73 -9.42
N PHE A 240 0.29 -8.44 -8.32
CA PHE A 240 1.60 -9.02 -8.00
C PHE A 240 1.94 -10.17 -8.96
N ASP A 241 0.96 -11.03 -9.28
CA ASP A 241 1.16 -12.14 -10.20
C ASP A 241 1.37 -11.71 -11.66
N GLY A 242 0.85 -10.55 -12.05
CA GLY A 242 1.07 -9.91 -13.35
C GLY A 242 2.41 -9.18 -13.50
N LEU A 243 3.27 -9.17 -12.48
CA LEU A 243 4.61 -8.61 -12.58
C LEU A 243 5.46 -9.40 -13.60
N PRO A 244 6.35 -8.72 -14.37
CA PRO A 244 7.32 -9.43 -15.21
C PRO A 244 8.14 -10.44 -14.38
N ASN A 245 8.33 -11.66 -14.89
CA ASN A 245 9.04 -12.74 -14.19
C ASN A 245 10.39 -12.29 -13.62
N LEU A 246 11.13 -11.47 -14.37
CA LEU A 246 12.42 -10.92 -13.95
C LEU A 246 12.37 -10.23 -12.59
N VAL A 247 11.37 -9.38 -12.33
CA VAL A 247 11.25 -8.67 -11.05
C VAL A 247 10.50 -9.49 -10.01
N ARG A 248 9.47 -10.25 -10.42
CA ARG A 248 8.67 -11.08 -9.53
C ARG A 248 9.51 -12.16 -8.82
N ILE A 249 10.34 -12.89 -9.58
CA ILE A 249 11.25 -13.90 -9.02
C ILE A 249 12.27 -13.25 -8.08
N LYS A 250 12.78 -12.05 -8.44
CA LYS A 250 13.73 -11.33 -7.59
C LYS A 250 13.11 -10.89 -6.27
N VAL A 251 11.86 -10.41 -6.27
CA VAL A 251 11.13 -10.11 -5.03
C VAL A 251 11.01 -11.36 -4.16
N LEU A 252 10.61 -12.51 -4.71
CA LEU A 252 10.46 -13.75 -3.95
C LEU A 252 11.79 -14.28 -3.40
N GLN A 253 12.87 -14.20 -4.18
CA GLN A 253 14.22 -14.58 -3.75
C GLN A 253 14.73 -13.70 -2.60
N GLN A 254 14.58 -12.38 -2.72
CA GLN A 254 14.97 -11.45 -1.66
C GLN A 254 14.08 -11.61 -0.41
N LEU A 255 12.78 -11.82 -0.59
CA LEU A 255 11.85 -12.13 0.50
C LEU A 255 12.30 -13.38 1.26
N LEU A 256 12.63 -14.46 0.56
CA LEU A 256 13.16 -15.68 1.20
C LEU A 256 14.47 -15.39 1.95
N ALA A 257 15.38 -14.59 1.40
CA ALA A 257 16.62 -14.21 2.07
C ALA A 257 16.36 -13.45 3.38
N VAL A 258 15.38 -12.52 3.40
CA VAL A 258 14.94 -11.85 4.62
C VAL A 258 14.33 -12.88 5.59
N LEU A 259 13.37 -13.69 5.15
CA LEU A 259 12.65 -14.61 6.04
C LEU A 259 13.52 -15.76 6.58
N THR A 260 14.67 -16.04 5.95
CA THR A 260 15.65 -17.04 6.43
C THR A 260 16.79 -16.41 7.24
N GLY A 261 16.79 -15.08 7.43
CA GLY A 261 17.83 -14.38 8.18
C GLY A 261 19.15 -14.20 7.43
N LYS A 262 19.21 -14.50 6.12
CA LYS A 262 20.38 -14.22 5.27
C LYS A 262 20.54 -12.73 4.99
N ASP A 263 19.43 -12.00 4.93
CA ASP A 263 19.41 -10.55 4.81
C ASP A 263 19.11 -9.89 6.17
N ILE A 264 20.12 -9.21 6.71
CA ILE A 264 20.16 -8.60 8.03
C ILE A 264 20.19 -7.07 8.00
N ARG A 265 19.88 -6.46 6.84
CA ARG A 265 19.82 -5.00 6.70
C ARG A 265 18.86 -4.38 7.71
N GLU A 266 19.19 -3.17 8.15
CA GLU A 266 18.45 -2.42 9.19
C GLU A 266 16.94 -2.33 8.91
N ALA A 267 16.57 -2.12 7.65
CA ALA A 267 15.18 -2.04 7.19
C ALA A 267 14.32 -3.27 7.53
N TYR A 268 14.90 -4.43 7.87
CA TYR A 268 14.17 -5.65 8.19
C TYR A 268 14.28 -6.06 9.67
N GLN A 269 14.95 -5.27 10.50
CA GLN A 269 15.16 -5.59 11.92
C GLN A 269 13.87 -5.55 12.75
N HIS A 270 12.80 -4.92 12.25
CA HIS A 270 11.47 -4.95 12.88
C HIS A 270 10.81 -6.34 12.87
N LEU A 271 11.35 -7.29 12.10
CA LEU A 271 10.88 -8.67 12.02
C LEU A 271 11.68 -9.59 12.95
N SER A 272 11.05 -10.06 14.03
CA SER A 272 11.64 -11.08 14.92
C SER A 272 11.87 -12.41 14.19
N SER A 273 12.70 -13.30 14.76
CA SER A 273 12.91 -14.66 14.25
C SER A 273 11.60 -15.45 14.13
N GLU A 274 10.72 -15.33 15.12
CA GLU A 274 9.41 -15.98 15.13
C GLU A 274 8.50 -15.42 14.04
N THR A 275 8.52 -14.10 13.85
CA THR A 275 7.74 -13.40 12.83
C THR A 275 8.19 -13.81 11.43
N ARG A 276 9.51 -13.84 11.18
CA ARG A 276 10.11 -14.31 9.91
C ARG A 276 9.70 -15.75 9.62
N ARG A 277 9.81 -16.64 10.61
CA ARG A 277 9.37 -18.05 10.48
C ARG A 277 7.89 -18.16 10.17
N ALA A 278 7.03 -17.42 10.88
CA ALA A 278 5.58 -17.47 10.67
C ALA A 278 5.20 -17.02 9.26
N ILE A 279 5.74 -15.88 8.77
CA ILE A 279 5.49 -15.39 7.41
C ILE A 279 5.95 -16.43 6.38
N ARG A 280 7.15 -17.00 6.56
CA ARG A 280 7.70 -18.04 5.68
C ARG A 280 6.76 -19.24 5.59
N GLU A 281 6.35 -19.81 6.73
CA GLU A 281 5.46 -20.97 6.77
C GLU A 281 4.11 -20.66 6.10
N ILE A 282 3.52 -19.48 6.35
CA ILE A 282 2.28 -19.06 5.70
C ILE A 282 2.47 -19.03 4.18
N LEU A 283 3.52 -18.35 3.69
CA LEU A 283 3.77 -18.22 2.25
C LEU A 283 4.09 -19.56 1.58
N SER A 284 4.83 -20.44 2.24
CA SER A 284 5.10 -21.79 1.73
C SER A 284 3.80 -22.58 1.53
N ASP A 285 2.79 -22.38 2.38
CA ASP A 285 1.48 -23.02 2.24
C ASP A 285 0.55 -22.30 1.23
N THR A 286 0.55 -20.97 1.20
CA THR A 286 -0.47 -20.17 0.47
C THR A 286 -0.01 -19.60 -0.87
N LYS A 287 1.30 -19.58 -1.16
CA LYS A 287 1.88 -19.03 -2.40
C LYS A 287 2.77 -20.08 -3.09
N PRO A 288 2.25 -20.83 -4.08
CA PRO A 288 3.00 -21.90 -4.77
C PRO A 288 4.33 -21.44 -5.40
N GLU A 289 4.38 -20.22 -5.93
CA GLU A 289 5.63 -19.67 -6.49
C GLU A 289 6.71 -19.43 -5.44
N PHE A 290 6.32 -18.99 -4.23
CA PHE A 290 7.24 -18.84 -3.11
C PHE A 290 7.81 -20.20 -2.69
N ARG A 291 6.96 -21.23 -2.59
CA ARG A 291 7.39 -22.62 -2.31
C ARG A 291 8.40 -23.13 -3.33
N LYS A 292 8.21 -22.83 -4.63
CA LYS A 292 9.16 -23.22 -5.68
C LYS A 292 10.53 -22.55 -5.49
N VAL A 293 10.55 -21.25 -5.19
CA VAL A 293 11.80 -20.50 -4.92
C VAL A 293 12.51 -21.03 -3.68
N GLU A 294 11.74 -21.36 -2.64
CA GLU A 294 12.25 -21.98 -1.42
C GLU A 294 12.90 -23.34 -1.71
N ALA A 295 12.20 -24.25 -2.39
CA ALA A 295 12.70 -25.58 -2.72
C ALA A 295 13.97 -25.53 -3.58
N PHE A 296 14.03 -24.62 -4.55
CA PHE A 296 15.22 -24.42 -5.38
C PHE A 296 16.41 -23.95 -4.54
N THR A 297 16.19 -23.01 -3.61
CA THR A 297 17.25 -22.46 -2.76
C THR A 297 17.76 -23.47 -1.74
N THR A 298 16.91 -24.35 -1.21
CA THR A 298 17.31 -25.42 -0.28
C THR A 298 17.92 -26.63 -0.98
N GLY A 299 17.51 -26.91 -2.22
CA GLY A 299 18.06 -27.99 -3.04
C GLY A 299 19.45 -27.71 -3.58
N SER A 300 19.83 -26.43 -3.76
CA SER A 300 21.20 -26.03 -4.15
C SER A 300 22.22 -26.00 -3.01
N THR A 301 21.83 -26.38 -1.78
CA THR A 301 22.70 -26.43 -0.59
C THR A 301 23.03 -27.85 -0.12
N ASN A 302 22.61 -28.88 -0.86
CA ASN A 302 23.01 -30.28 -0.71
C ASN A 302 23.79 -30.73 -1.95
#